data_AF-A0A0N1M0Q8-F1
#
_entry.id   AF-A0A0N1M0Q8-F1
#
_cell.length_a   1.000
_cell.length_b   1.000
_cell.length_c   1.000
_cell.angle_alpha   90.00
_cell.angle_beta   90.00
_cell.angle_gamma   90.00
#
_symmetry.space_group_name_H-M   'P 1'
#
loop_
_entity.id
_entity.type
_entity.pdbx_description
1 polymer ?
#
loop_
_entity_poly.entity_id
_entity_poly.type
_entity_poly.pdbx_seq_one_letter_code
_entity_poly.pdbx_strand_id
1 'polypeptide(L)'
;MEKPTQLMYPFGLYFVLEENQQLLTELDHLVMQQQAALIKDHWSPVPFLSLKDNLALTAKKKTALEDILPFLSLEPAIIKKEQAALTKIEERQIQLLQALLLEKEIFVMEHVLSNLSTSDIQLLLPMCQGLAKHFGLQIFLIHEDQRFAHTPYMTTL
;
A
#
# COMPACT_ATOMS: atom_id res chain seq x y z
N MET A 1 -29.14 -10.93 4.76
CA MET A 1 -27.70 -10.61 4.96
C MET A 1 -27.02 -10.91 3.65
N GLU A 2 -26.85 -9.90 2.82
CA GLU A 2 -26.12 -10.04 1.56
C GLU A 2 -24.64 -10.25 1.91
N LYS A 3 -24.01 -11.26 1.29
CA LYS A 3 -22.57 -11.45 1.40
C LYS A 3 -21.91 -10.19 0.81
N PRO A 4 -20.87 -9.62 1.45
CA PRO A 4 -20.12 -8.56 0.81
C PRO A 4 -19.59 -9.12 -0.51
N THR A 5 -19.91 -8.42 -1.61
CA THR A 5 -19.35 -8.68 -2.92
C THR A 5 -17.83 -8.70 -2.74
N GLN A 6 -17.21 -9.87 -2.82
CA GLN A 6 -15.75 -9.93 -2.91
C GLN A 6 -15.43 -9.29 -4.26
N LEU A 7 -14.67 -8.18 -4.24
CA LEU A 7 -14.07 -7.60 -5.44
C LEU A 7 -13.32 -8.73 -6.18
N MET A 8 -13.94 -9.28 -7.23
CA MET A 8 -13.39 -10.40 -8.01
C MET A 8 -12.43 -9.90 -9.10
N TYR A 9 -11.69 -8.82 -8.84
CA TYR A 9 -10.67 -8.36 -9.76
C TYR A 9 -9.47 -9.32 -9.74
N PRO A 10 -8.77 -9.52 -10.87
CA PRO A 10 -7.48 -10.19 -10.84
C PRO A 10 -6.49 -9.42 -9.95
N PHE A 11 -5.32 -10.00 -9.67
CA PHE A 11 -4.26 -9.24 -9.04
C PHE A 11 -3.79 -8.12 -9.99
N GLY A 12 -3.53 -6.94 -9.46
CA GLY A 12 -3.24 -5.76 -10.27
C GLY A 12 -3.19 -4.48 -9.46
N LEU A 13 -2.71 -3.42 -10.11
CA LEU A 13 -2.78 -2.05 -9.62
C LEU A 13 -3.90 -1.34 -10.39
N TYR A 14 -4.95 -0.93 -9.70
CA TYR A 14 -6.16 -0.34 -10.26
C TYR A 14 -6.24 1.14 -9.94
N PHE A 15 -6.58 1.96 -10.92
CA PHE A 15 -6.89 3.36 -10.69
C PHE A 15 -8.37 3.53 -10.32
N VAL A 16 -8.63 4.27 -9.25
CA VAL A 16 -9.97 4.62 -8.79
C VAL A 16 -10.09 6.14 -8.73
N LEU A 17 -11.04 6.70 -9.49
CA LEU A 17 -11.34 8.11 -9.41
C LEU A 17 -12.09 8.42 -8.11
N GLU A 18 -11.74 9.52 -7.44
CA GLU A 18 -12.38 9.95 -6.18
C GLU A 18 -13.91 10.22 -6.31
N GLU A 19 -14.39 10.41 -7.52
CA GLU A 19 -15.82 10.57 -7.81
C GLU A 19 -16.61 9.23 -7.77
N ASN A 20 -15.92 8.08 -7.79
CA ASN A 20 -16.56 6.76 -7.80
C ASN A 20 -17.03 6.32 -6.39
N GLN A 21 -18.06 7.00 -5.89
CA GLN A 21 -18.60 6.81 -4.54
C GLN A 21 -18.99 5.37 -4.21
N GLN A 22 -19.48 4.60 -5.20
CA GLN A 22 -19.87 3.21 -4.99
C GLN A 22 -18.64 2.35 -4.66
N LEU A 23 -17.58 2.42 -5.46
CA LEU A 23 -16.36 1.64 -5.23
C LEU A 23 -15.63 2.11 -3.97
N LEU A 24 -15.60 3.42 -3.70
CA LEU A 24 -15.00 3.95 -2.48
C LEU A 24 -15.69 3.40 -1.23
N THR A 25 -17.03 3.37 -1.21
CA THR A 25 -17.79 2.80 -0.08
C THR A 25 -17.47 1.32 0.14
N GLU A 26 -17.28 0.56 -0.94
CA GLU A 26 -16.91 -0.86 -0.86
C GLU A 26 -15.49 -1.04 -0.31
N LEU A 27 -14.52 -0.25 -0.79
CA LEU A 27 -13.14 -0.26 -0.31
C LEU A 27 -13.05 0.15 1.17
N ASP A 28 -13.77 1.19 1.58
CA ASP A 28 -13.87 1.64 2.97
C ASP A 28 -14.38 0.51 3.88
N HIS A 29 -15.42 -0.19 3.44
CA HIS A 29 -15.97 -1.32 4.19
C HIS A 29 -14.94 -2.46 4.35
N LEU A 30 -14.17 -2.78 3.30
CA LEU A 30 -13.08 -3.76 3.39
C LEU A 30 -11.98 -3.34 4.37
N VAL A 31 -11.63 -2.06 4.40
CA VAL A 31 -10.68 -1.49 5.37
C VAL A 31 -11.24 -1.59 6.80
N MET A 32 -12.50 -1.20 7.02
CA MET A 32 -13.15 -1.29 8.34
C MET A 32 -13.26 -2.72 8.86
N GLN A 33 -13.48 -3.70 7.97
CA GLN A 33 -13.50 -5.12 8.30
C GLN A 33 -12.10 -5.73 8.45
N GLN A 34 -11.04 -4.93 8.36
CA GLN A 34 -9.64 -5.37 8.35
C GLN A 34 -9.35 -6.41 7.27
N GLN A 35 -10.07 -6.40 6.15
CA GLN A 35 -9.81 -7.27 5.00
C GLN A 35 -8.81 -6.62 4.04
N ALA A 36 -8.73 -5.28 4.03
CA ALA A 36 -7.75 -4.52 3.29
C ALA A 36 -6.72 -3.83 4.21
N ALA A 37 -5.52 -3.58 3.68
CA ALA A 37 -4.57 -2.63 4.25
C ALA A 37 -4.82 -1.24 3.67
N LEU A 38 -4.79 -0.23 4.53
CA LEU A 38 -4.90 1.17 4.14
C LEU A 38 -3.50 1.81 4.14
N ILE A 39 -3.12 2.42 3.02
CA ILE A 39 -1.88 3.16 2.84
C ILE A 39 -2.24 4.62 2.58
N LYS A 40 -1.63 5.53 3.35
CA LYS A 40 -1.90 6.97 3.29
C LYS A 40 -0.65 7.79 3.04
N ASP A 41 -0.87 9.07 2.81
CA ASP A 41 0.18 10.09 2.68
C ASP A 41 0.87 10.45 4.01
N HIS A 42 0.40 9.95 5.15
CA HIS A 42 1.10 10.06 6.42
C HIS A 42 0.98 8.74 7.16
N TRP A 43 2.13 8.18 7.53
CA TRP A 43 2.15 6.99 8.36
C TRP A 43 1.85 7.37 9.81
N SER A 44 0.96 6.61 10.47
CA SER A 44 0.60 6.81 11.89
C SER A 44 1.14 5.67 12.75
N PRO A 45 2.45 5.62 13.03
CA PRO A 45 3.03 4.60 13.91
C PRO A 45 2.62 4.81 15.37
N VAL A 46 2.82 3.78 16.19
CA VAL A 46 2.77 3.89 17.65
C VAL A 46 3.93 4.79 18.10
N PRO A 47 3.67 5.99 18.66
CA PRO A 47 4.68 7.05 18.77
C PRO A 47 5.88 6.74 19.67
N PHE A 48 5.72 5.87 20.66
CA PHE A 48 6.76 5.53 21.64
C PHE A 48 7.54 4.26 21.29
N LEU A 49 7.19 3.60 20.18
CA LEU A 49 7.87 2.40 19.71
C LEU A 49 8.90 2.77 18.64
N SER A 50 9.99 2.01 18.56
CA SER A 50 10.92 2.15 17.44
C SER A 50 10.25 1.74 16.12
N LEU A 51 10.88 2.07 14.98
CA LEU A 51 10.41 1.58 13.67
C LEU A 51 10.39 0.05 13.63
N LYS A 52 11.46 -0.60 14.11
CA LYS A 52 11.53 -2.06 14.24
C LYS A 52 10.36 -2.62 15.05
N ASP A 53 10.05 -2.02 16.19
CA ASP A 53 8.98 -2.52 17.06
C ASP A 53 7.60 -2.32 16.43
N ASN A 54 7.39 -1.19 15.74
CA ASN A 54 6.17 -0.96 14.95
C ASN A 54 5.99 -2.00 13.84
N LEU A 55 7.07 -2.40 13.16
CA LEU A 55 7.02 -3.48 12.16
C LEU A 55 6.75 -4.85 12.82
N ALA A 56 7.35 -5.11 14.00
CA ALA A 56 7.15 -6.35 14.72
C ALA A 56 5.70 -6.55 15.20
N LEU A 57 4.95 -5.46 15.49
CA LEU A 57 3.52 -5.53 15.80
C LEU A 57 2.69 -6.11 14.64
N THR A 58 3.16 -5.91 13.41
CA THR A 58 2.45 -6.30 12.18
C THR A 58 2.91 -7.63 11.60
N ALA A 59 4.06 -8.15 12.03
CA ALA A 59 4.66 -9.35 11.47
C ALA A 59 3.89 -10.62 11.89
N LYS A 60 3.20 -11.23 10.93
CA LYS A 60 2.81 -12.64 11.07
C LYS A 60 4.03 -13.53 10.88
N LYS A 61 4.06 -14.67 11.57
CA LYS A 61 5.24 -15.57 11.63
C LYS A 61 5.67 -16.19 10.29
N LYS A 62 4.88 -16.07 9.22
CA LYS A 62 5.11 -16.84 7.97
C LYS A 62 5.98 -16.14 6.94
N THR A 63 5.96 -14.80 6.88
CA THR A 63 6.72 -14.06 5.87
C THR A 63 7.91 -13.37 6.51
N ALA A 64 9.13 -13.71 6.05
CA ALA A 64 10.34 -13.08 6.54
C ALA A 64 10.46 -11.67 5.96
N LEU A 65 10.97 -10.75 6.79
CA LEU A 65 11.17 -9.36 6.40
C LEU A 65 12.13 -9.27 5.19
N GLU A 66 13.18 -10.08 5.25
CA GLU A 66 14.27 -10.15 4.28
C GLU A 66 13.79 -10.53 2.87
N ASP A 67 12.69 -11.27 2.77
CA ASP A 67 12.11 -11.68 1.48
C ASP A 67 11.34 -10.54 0.81
N ILE A 68 10.82 -9.59 1.60
CA ILE A 68 9.98 -8.49 1.11
C ILE A 68 10.82 -7.26 0.76
N LEU A 69 11.85 -6.95 1.55
CA LEU A 69 12.64 -5.73 1.43
C LEU A 69 13.17 -5.44 0.01
N PRO A 70 13.67 -6.43 -0.77
CA PRO A 70 14.14 -6.18 -2.13
C PRO A 70 13.05 -5.61 -3.06
N PHE A 71 11.80 -6.06 -2.92
CA PHE A 71 10.68 -5.57 -3.74
C PHE A 71 10.32 -4.12 -3.44
N LEU A 72 10.61 -3.67 -2.21
CA LEU A 72 10.37 -2.31 -1.78
C LEU A 72 11.57 -1.40 -1.97
N SER A 73 12.68 -1.89 -2.54
CA SER A 73 13.93 -1.12 -2.63
C SER A 73 14.38 -0.54 -1.28
N LEU A 74 14.14 -1.30 -0.21
CA LEU A 74 14.54 -0.95 1.15
C LEU A 74 15.76 -1.77 1.56
N GLU A 75 16.74 -1.09 2.17
CA GLU A 75 17.85 -1.79 2.79
C GLU A 75 17.47 -2.33 4.17
N PRO A 76 18.02 -3.47 4.63
CA PRO A 76 17.75 -4.01 5.97
C PRO A 76 18.05 -3.02 7.11
N ALA A 77 18.95 -2.07 6.90
CA ALA A 77 19.26 -1.03 7.88
C ALA A 77 18.07 -0.08 8.15
N ILE A 78 17.06 -0.02 7.26
CA ILE A 78 15.90 0.87 7.40
C ILE A 78 15.20 0.68 8.74
N ILE A 79 15.13 -0.56 9.27
CA ILE A 79 14.43 -0.85 10.53
C ILE A 79 15.03 -0.16 11.76
N LYS A 80 16.29 0.26 11.66
CA LYS A 80 17.01 0.97 12.73
C LYS A 80 16.86 2.49 12.63
N LYS A 81 16.26 2.98 11.54
CA LYS A 81 16.07 4.42 11.31
C LYS A 81 15.03 4.98 12.28
N GLU A 82 15.23 6.21 12.71
CA GLU A 82 14.21 6.95 13.45
C GLU A 82 13.04 7.31 12.54
N GLN A 83 11.82 7.22 13.06
CA GLN A 83 10.60 7.49 12.29
C GLN A 83 10.59 8.90 11.70
N ALA A 84 11.02 9.89 12.50
CA ALA A 84 11.10 11.28 12.08
C ALA A 84 12.13 11.55 10.98
N ALA A 85 13.04 10.60 10.72
CA ALA A 85 14.04 10.69 9.66
C ALA A 85 13.60 10.00 8.36
N LEU A 86 12.43 9.34 8.34
CA LEU A 86 11.90 8.75 7.13
C LEU A 86 11.57 9.84 6.11
N THR A 87 12.00 9.62 4.89
CA THR A 87 11.51 10.38 3.73
C THR A 87 10.08 9.98 3.44
N LYS A 88 9.35 10.83 2.72
CA LYS A 88 7.96 10.57 2.35
C LYS A 88 7.80 9.26 1.55
N ILE A 89 8.77 8.91 0.71
CA ILE A 89 8.73 7.65 -0.05
C ILE A 89 9.04 6.44 0.85
N GLU A 90 10.00 6.55 1.79
CA GLU A 90 10.27 5.50 2.77
C GLU A 90 9.04 5.24 3.65
N GLU A 91 8.29 6.25 4.04
CA GLU A 91 7.02 6.05 4.77
C GLU A 91 6.01 5.20 3.97
N ARG A 92 6.00 5.30 2.63
CA ARG A 92 5.07 4.54 1.76
C ARG A 92 5.57 3.12 1.63
N GLN A 93 6.87 2.95 1.44
CA GLN A 93 7.53 1.65 1.43
C GLN A 93 7.32 0.92 2.77
N ILE A 94 7.41 1.61 3.92
CA ILE A 94 7.14 1.04 5.25
C ILE A 94 5.68 0.64 5.41
N GLN A 95 4.71 1.45 4.97
CA GLN A 95 3.30 1.06 5.01
C GLN A 95 3.00 -0.16 4.12
N LEU A 96 3.59 -0.22 2.92
CA LEU A 96 3.50 -1.40 2.04
C LEU A 96 4.13 -2.63 2.68
N LEU A 97 5.28 -2.48 3.33
CA LEU A 97 5.93 -3.54 4.10
C LEU A 97 5.02 -4.08 5.20
N GLN A 98 4.40 -3.20 6.00
CA GLN A 98 3.46 -3.60 7.04
C GLN A 98 2.26 -4.37 6.48
N ALA A 99 1.71 -3.91 5.35
CA ALA A 99 0.60 -4.56 4.69
C ALA A 99 0.96 -5.99 4.22
N LEU A 100 2.16 -6.17 3.67
CA LEU A 100 2.70 -7.47 3.26
C LEU A 100 2.98 -8.39 4.45
N LEU A 101 3.57 -7.86 5.54
CA LEU A 101 3.82 -8.60 6.78
C LEU A 101 2.52 -9.05 7.47
N LEU A 102 1.43 -8.30 7.30
CA LEU A 102 0.09 -8.67 7.74
C LEU A 102 -0.60 -9.70 6.83
N GLU A 103 0.04 -10.08 5.72
CA GLU A 103 -0.51 -10.96 4.68
C GLU A 103 -1.86 -10.43 4.17
N LYS A 104 -1.98 -9.12 3.95
CA LYS A 104 -3.16 -8.55 3.30
C LYS A 104 -3.05 -8.77 1.79
N GLU A 105 -4.16 -9.15 1.17
CA GLU A 105 -4.23 -9.35 -0.29
C GLU A 105 -4.78 -8.11 -1.00
N ILE A 106 -5.50 -7.24 -0.27
CA ILE A 106 -6.12 -6.02 -0.79
C ILE A 106 -5.49 -4.80 -0.15
N PHE A 107 -4.96 -3.90 -0.96
CA PHE A 107 -4.34 -2.64 -0.53
C PHE A 107 -5.17 -1.48 -1.08
N VAL A 108 -5.50 -0.51 -0.23
CA VAL A 108 -6.20 0.73 -0.58
C VAL A 108 -5.23 1.88 -0.36
N MET A 109 -4.89 2.59 -1.42
CA MET A 109 -3.94 3.71 -1.40
C MET A 109 -4.70 5.02 -1.58
N GLU A 110 -4.80 5.80 -0.51
CA GLU A 110 -5.51 7.09 -0.48
C GLU A 110 -4.52 8.24 -0.40
N HIS A 111 -4.62 9.20 -1.33
CA HIS A 111 -3.80 10.42 -1.38
C HIS A 111 -2.28 10.19 -1.35
N VAL A 112 -1.84 8.96 -1.60
CA VAL A 112 -0.44 8.52 -1.42
C VAL A 112 0.56 9.28 -2.29
N LEU A 113 0.09 9.87 -3.40
CA LEU A 113 0.91 10.61 -4.36
C LEU A 113 0.94 12.12 -4.07
N SER A 114 0.00 12.66 -3.31
CA SER A 114 -0.24 14.11 -3.17
C SER A 114 0.98 14.89 -2.67
N ASN A 115 1.86 14.23 -1.92
CA ASN A 115 3.01 14.83 -1.27
C ASN A 115 4.37 14.31 -1.81
N LEU A 116 4.35 13.53 -2.88
CA LEU A 116 5.52 12.91 -3.50
C LEU A 116 6.05 13.74 -4.68
N SER A 117 7.36 13.68 -4.89
CA SER A 117 7.97 14.24 -6.11
C SER A 117 7.66 13.36 -7.33
N THR A 118 7.81 13.89 -8.54
CA THR A 118 7.66 13.08 -9.77
C THR A 118 8.58 11.87 -9.78
N SER A 119 9.82 11.99 -9.27
CA SER A 119 10.75 10.86 -9.14
C SER A 119 10.25 9.80 -8.16
N ASP A 120 9.65 10.20 -7.03
CA ASP A 120 9.10 9.27 -6.06
C ASP A 120 7.87 8.54 -6.61
N ILE A 121 7.03 9.24 -7.37
CA ILE A 121 5.88 8.64 -8.06
C ILE A 121 6.36 7.63 -9.11
N GLN A 122 7.40 7.99 -9.88
CA GLN A 122 8.03 7.10 -10.86
C GLN A 122 8.69 5.88 -10.22
N LEU A 123 9.05 5.94 -8.94
CA LEU A 123 9.52 4.80 -8.17
C LEU A 123 8.36 3.96 -7.62
N LEU A 124 7.34 4.61 -7.04
CA LEU A 124 6.24 3.95 -6.33
C LEU A 124 5.30 3.18 -7.25
N LEU A 125 4.90 3.73 -8.40
CA LEU A 125 3.92 3.07 -9.27
C LEU A 125 4.42 1.73 -9.86
N PRO A 126 5.64 1.65 -10.44
CA PRO A 126 6.17 0.35 -10.88
C PRO A 126 6.37 -0.61 -9.71
N MET A 127 6.77 -0.11 -8.54
CA MET A 127 6.92 -0.92 -7.33
C MET A 127 5.57 -1.57 -6.95
N CYS A 128 4.50 -0.79 -6.84
CA CYS A 128 3.17 -1.32 -6.55
C CYS A 128 2.71 -2.35 -7.60
N GLN A 129 2.96 -2.11 -8.89
CA GLN A 129 2.64 -3.08 -9.93
C GLN A 129 3.46 -4.39 -9.77
N GLY A 130 4.74 -4.27 -9.43
CA GLY A 130 5.62 -5.41 -9.16
C GLY A 130 5.15 -6.23 -7.95
N LEU A 131 4.77 -5.55 -6.87
CA LEU A 131 4.19 -6.18 -5.67
C LEU A 131 2.90 -6.92 -6.01
N ALA A 132 1.98 -6.28 -6.74
CA ALA A 132 0.72 -6.89 -7.14
C ALA A 132 0.93 -8.20 -7.93
N LYS A 133 1.87 -8.21 -8.88
CA LYS A 133 2.20 -9.40 -9.67
C LYS A 133 2.90 -10.49 -8.85
N HIS A 134 3.85 -10.11 -8.00
CA HIS A 134 4.66 -11.08 -7.27
C HIS A 134 3.90 -11.74 -6.12
N PHE A 135 3.14 -10.94 -5.36
CA PHE A 135 2.42 -11.38 -4.17
C PHE A 135 0.92 -11.65 -4.42
N GLY A 136 0.43 -11.46 -5.65
CA GLY A 136 -0.97 -11.69 -6.00
C GLY A 136 -1.95 -10.70 -5.36
N LEU A 137 -1.57 -9.43 -5.30
CA LEU A 137 -2.33 -8.39 -4.59
C LEU A 137 -3.30 -7.65 -5.52
N GLN A 138 -4.42 -7.21 -4.95
CA GLN A 138 -5.27 -6.17 -5.51
C GLN A 138 -4.93 -4.83 -4.86
N ILE A 139 -4.34 -3.90 -5.60
CA ILE A 139 -3.97 -2.58 -5.10
C ILE A 139 -4.85 -1.53 -5.77
N PHE A 140 -5.63 -0.79 -5.00
CA PHE A 140 -6.49 0.29 -5.49
C PHE A 140 -5.86 1.63 -5.17
N LEU A 141 -5.47 2.38 -6.20
CA LEU A 141 -4.97 3.74 -6.10
C LEU A 141 -6.12 4.73 -6.31
N ILE A 142 -6.50 5.41 -5.23
CA ILE A 142 -7.52 6.45 -5.25
C ILE A 142 -6.86 7.81 -5.48
N HIS A 143 -7.28 8.52 -6.53
CA HIS A 143 -6.79 9.87 -6.82
C HIS A 143 -7.75 10.65 -7.74
N GLU A 144 -7.80 11.97 -7.57
CA GLU A 144 -8.51 12.91 -8.45
C GLU A 144 -7.93 13.04 -9.89
N ASP A 145 -6.64 12.76 -10.11
CA ASP A 145 -5.96 13.05 -11.38
C ASP A 145 -6.02 11.84 -12.32
N GLN A 146 -6.96 11.89 -13.26
CA GLN A 146 -7.19 10.84 -14.25
C GLN A 146 -5.97 10.51 -15.12
N ARG A 147 -4.95 11.37 -15.20
CA ARG A 147 -3.73 11.08 -15.96
C ARG A 147 -3.02 9.82 -15.44
N PHE A 148 -3.15 9.52 -14.15
CA PHE A 148 -2.58 8.31 -13.56
C PHE A 148 -3.22 7.02 -14.11
N ALA A 149 -4.50 7.05 -14.48
CA ALA A 149 -5.21 5.93 -15.11
C ALA A 149 -4.57 5.47 -16.43
N HIS A 150 -3.87 6.39 -17.12
CA HIS A 150 -3.23 6.13 -18.42
C HIS A 150 -1.75 5.76 -18.31
N THR A 151 -1.23 5.60 -17.09
CA THR A 151 0.15 5.12 -16.90
C THR A 151 0.26 3.64 -17.24
N PRO A 152 1.43 3.15 -17.69
CA PRO A 152 1.61 1.74 -18.09
C PRO A 152 1.53 0.74 -16.91
N TYR A 153 1.40 1.26 -15.68
CA TYR A 153 1.35 0.47 -14.46
C TYR A 153 -0.08 0.04 -14.10
N MET A 154 -1.08 0.79 -14.57
CA MET A 154 -2.48 0.57 -14.22
C MET A 154 -3.10 -0.59 -14.99
N THR A 155 -3.97 -1.31 -14.29
CA THR A 155 -4.89 -2.29 -14.83
C THR A 155 -6.25 -1.63 -14.94
N THR A 156 -6.92 -1.84 -16.07
CA THR A 156 -8.28 -1.34 -16.28
C THR A 156 -9.25 -2.14 -15.42
N LEU A 157 -10.10 -1.42 -14.66
CA LEU A 157 -11.26 -1.97 -13.96
C LEU A 157 -12.33 -2.42 -14.96
#